data_AF-A0A961L002-F1
#
_entry.id   AF-A0A961L002-F1
#
_cell.length_a   1.000
_cell.length_b   1.000
_cell.length_c   1.000
_cell.angle_alpha   90.00
_cell.angle_beta   90.00
_cell.angle_gamma   90.00
#
_symmetry.space_group_name_H-M   'P 1'
#
loop_
_entity.id
_entity.type
_entity.pdbx_description
1 polymer ?
#
loop_
_entity_poly.entity_id
_entity_poly.type
_entity_poly.pdbx_seq_one_letter_code
_entity_poly.pdbx_strand_id
1 'polypeptide(L)'
;MTGPRRLFGILWTAFDGFNRNDGSPMAGYIAFSGLLSLFPFLIFCATLTGILLGPSESDRVIDALFEIAPQHVALTLEPVVSEVLNKQSGEVLTLSALFAIWVASNAVEAFRLAFDRAYAVNDPRNFFQNRALAISLVFLGAMVAVLLGVSIIFSPILLHLLRSVALVPIPPA
;
A
#
# COMPACT_ATOMS: atom_id res chain seq x y z
N MET A 1 -39.31 -8.31 -5.19
CA MET A 1 -40.02 -7.01 -5.35
C MET A 1 -39.30 -5.92 -4.53
N THR A 2 -38.26 -5.31 -5.09
CA THR A 2 -37.48 -4.22 -4.48
C THR A 2 -37.95 -2.88 -5.08
N GLY A 3 -38.92 -2.24 -4.43
CA GLY A 3 -39.39 -0.91 -4.86
C GLY A 3 -38.39 0.19 -4.49
N PRO A 4 -38.31 1.30 -5.28
CA PRO A 4 -37.35 2.39 -5.06
C PRO A 4 -37.46 3.04 -3.68
N ARG A 5 -38.66 3.01 -3.07
CA ARG A 5 -38.90 3.51 -1.70
C ARG A 5 -38.18 2.71 -0.61
N ARG A 6 -37.98 1.39 -0.79
CA ARG A 6 -37.22 0.57 0.18
C ARG A 6 -35.72 0.83 0.06
N LEU A 7 -35.21 1.02 -1.15
CA LEU A 7 -33.81 1.37 -1.39
C LEU A 7 -33.45 2.70 -0.70
N PHE A 8 -34.32 3.71 -0.86
CA PHE A 8 -34.15 5.00 -0.20
C PHE A 8 -34.11 4.87 1.32
N GLY A 9 -34.99 4.05 1.91
CA GLY A 9 -34.99 3.79 3.34
C GLY A 9 -33.66 3.19 3.84
N ILE A 10 -33.12 2.19 3.14
CA ILE A 10 -31.84 1.56 3.49
C ILE A 10 -30.69 2.55 3.39
N LEU A 11 -30.63 3.35 2.32
CA LEU A 11 -29.59 4.37 2.13
C LEU A 11 -29.67 5.44 3.23
N TRP A 12 -30.88 5.87 3.60
CA TRP A 12 -31.06 6.84 4.67
C TRP A 12 -30.63 6.30 6.02
N THR A 13 -31.00 5.06 6.37
CA THR A 13 -30.55 4.41 7.61
C THR A 13 -29.04 4.23 7.64
N ALA A 14 -28.40 3.90 6.51
CA ALA A 14 -26.95 3.81 6.42
C ALA A 14 -26.27 5.17 6.60
N PHE A 15 -26.82 6.23 6.00
CA PHE A 15 -26.29 7.59 6.15
C PHE A 15 -26.45 8.12 7.58
N ASP A 16 -27.61 7.91 8.20
CA ASP A 16 -27.83 8.26 9.61
C ASP A 16 -26.87 7.49 10.52
N GLY A 17 -26.74 6.17 10.32
CA GLY A 17 -25.79 5.34 11.05
C GLY A 17 -24.34 5.80 10.90
N PHE A 18 -23.93 6.18 9.69
CA PHE A 18 -22.60 6.73 9.42
C PHE A 18 -22.34 8.02 10.21
N ASN A 19 -23.30 8.96 10.22
CA ASN A 19 -23.15 10.21 10.96
C ASN A 19 -23.16 10.00 12.47
N ARG A 20 -24.01 9.08 12.98
CA ARG A 20 -24.09 8.78 14.42
C ARG A 20 -22.85 8.05 14.95
N ASN A 21 -22.11 7.36 14.08
CA ASN A 21 -20.91 6.61 14.42
C ASN A 21 -19.60 7.36 14.13
N ASP A 22 -19.63 8.69 14.01
CA ASP A 22 -18.45 9.52 13.67
C ASP A 22 -17.75 9.08 12.37
N GLY A 23 -18.53 8.68 11.35
CA GLY A 23 -18.01 8.14 10.10
C GLY A 23 -17.06 9.11 9.37
N SER A 24 -17.39 10.41 9.33
CA SER A 24 -16.54 11.43 8.67
C SER A 24 -15.18 11.59 9.37
N PRO A 25 -15.11 11.81 10.70
CA PRO A 25 -13.84 11.79 11.43
C PRO A 25 -13.02 10.52 11.22
N MET A 26 -13.65 9.34 11.26
CA MET A 26 -12.93 8.08 11.09
C MET A 26 -12.43 7.86 9.67
N ALA A 27 -13.20 8.23 8.65
CA ALA A 27 -12.75 8.22 7.27
C ALA A 27 -11.54 9.13 7.07
N GLY A 28 -11.55 10.33 7.67
CA GLY A 28 -10.41 11.24 7.67
C GLY A 28 -9.18 10.64 8.36
N TYR A 29 -9.38 9.99 9.52
CA TYR A 29 -8.30 9.32 10.25
C TYR A 29 -7.68 8.17 9.45
N ILE A 30 -8.49 7.34 8.80
CA ILE A 30 -8.04 6.26 7.91
C ILE A 30 -7.24 6.84 6.73
N ALA A 31 -7.81 7.83 6.04
CA ALA A 31 -7.19 8.42 4.86
C ALA A 31 -5.86 9.11 5.19
N PHE A 32 -5.84 9.92 6.24
CA PHE A 32 -4.63 10.60 6.70
C PHE A 32 -3.55 9.60 7.13
N SER A 33 -3.92 8.58 7.92
CA SER A 33 -2.94 7.57 8.38
C SER A 33 -2.37 6.76 7.20
N GLY A 34 -3.22 6.41 6.23
CA GLY A 34 -2.79 5.73 5.01
C GLY A 34 -1.85 6.59 4.16
N LEU A 35 -2.22 7.85 3.89
CA LEU A 35 -1.38 8.77 3.13
C LEU A 35 -0.06 9.06 3.84
N LEU A 36 -0.09 9.25 5.17
CA LEU A 36 1.11 9.48 5.97
C LEU A 36 2.06 8.28 5.91
N SER A 37 1.53 7.05 5.87
CA SER A 37 2.35 5.82 5.76
C SER A 37 3.09 5.68 4.43
N LEU A 38 2.61 6.36 3.39
CA LEU A 38 3.18 6.29 2.05
C LEU A 38 4.57 6.92 2.00
N PHE A 39 4.81 8.01 2.75
CA PHE A 39 6.12 8.69 2.72
C PHE A 39 7.27 7.81 3.24
N PRO A 40 7.24 7.26 4.47
CA PRO A 40 8.30 6.37 4.94
C PRO A 40 8.41 5.09 4.09
N PHE A 41 7.29 4.60 3.57
CA PHE A 41 7.28 3.42 2.69
C PHE A 41 8.02 3.69 1.37
N LEU A 42 7.78 4.82 0.72
CA LEU A 42 8.50 5.18 -0.51
C LEU A 42 10.00 5.35 -0.26
N ILE A 43 10.40 5.96 0.86
CA ILE A 43 11.81 6.09 1.25
C ILE A 43 12.43 4.70 1.46
N PHE A 44 11.72 3.80 2.13
CA PHE A 44 12.16 2.42 2.31
C PHE A 44 12.34 1.71 0.96
N CYS A 45 11.36 1.81 0.06
CA CYS A 45 11.47 1.21 -1.28
C CYS A 45 12.64 1.78 -2.09
N ALA A 46 12.82 3.10 -2.09
CA ALA A 46 13.91 3.75 -2.82
C ALA A 46 15.28 3.32 -2.26
N THR A 47 15.47 3.37 -0.94
CA THR A 47 16.73 2.95 -0.32
C THR A 47 17.01 1.46 -0.49
N LEU A 48 15.98 0.60 -0.38
CA LEU A 48 16.11 -0.83 -0.63
C LEU A 48 16.50 -1.11 -2.09
N THR A 49 15.88 -0.41 -3.03
CA THR A 49 16.17 -0.51 -4.47
C THR A 49 17.62 -0.11 -4.74
N GLY A 50 18.06 1.03 -4.23
CA GLY A 50 19.44 1.51 -4.39
C GLY A 50 20.48 0.53 -3.85
N ILE A 51 20.23 -0.07 -2.68
CA ILE A 51 21.12 -1.06 -2.06
C ILE A 51 21.14 -2.39 -2.84
N LEU A 52 20.00 -2.85 -3.37
CA LEU A 52 19.89 -4.14 -4.07
C LEU A 52 20.37 -4.11 -5.53
N LEU A 53 20.07 -3.03 -6.27
CA LEU A 53 20.38 -2.89 -7.70
C LEU A 53 21.71 -2.19 -7.97
N GLY A 54 22.21 -1.42 -7.00
CA GLY A 54 23.40 -0.59 -7.15
C GLY A 54 23.13 0.75 -7.87
N PRO A 55 24.11 1.67 -7.86
CA PRO A 55 23.93 3.04 -8.36
C PRO A 55 23.54 3.10 -9.85
N SER A 56 24.20 2.29 -10.70
CA SER A 56 24.04 2.36 -12.17
C SER A 56 22.66 1.93 -12.67
N GLU A 57 22.01 0.98 -12.01
CA GLU A 57 20.66 0.53 -12.37
C GLU A 57 19.57 1.41 -11.74
N SER A 58 19.89 2.12 -10.65
CA SER A 58 18.99 3.10 -10.04
C SER A 58 18.76 4.30 -10.97
N ASP A 59 19.81 4.81 -11.61
CA ASP A 59 19.72 5.92 -12.58
C ASP A 59 18.80 5.57 -13.77
N ARG A 60 18.84 4.31 -14.24
CA ARG A 60 17.96 3.85 -15.34
C ARG A 60 16.48 3.83 -14.95
N VAL A 61 16.18 3.53 -13.69
CA VAL A 61 14.80 3.58 -13.18
C VAL A 61 14.32 5.02 -13.07
N ILE A 62 15.21 5.94 -12.64
CA ILE A 62 14.92 7.38 -12.58
C ILE A 62 14.63 7.93 -13.97
N ASP A 63 15.51 7.63 -14.93
CA ASP A 63 15.39 8.08 -16.32
C ASP A 63 14.06 7.60 -16.93
N ALA A 64 13.72 6.32 -16.74
CA ALA A 64 12.45 5.76 -17.21
C ALA A 64 11.22 6.41 -16.54
N LEU A 65 11.32 6.78 -15.27
CA LEU A 65 10.23 7.46 -14.55
C LEU A 65 10.01 8.88 -15.07
N PHE A 66 11.11 9.60 -15.36
CA PHE A 66 11.05 10.98 -15.83
C PHE A 66 10.82 11.13 -17.33
N GLU A 67 11.06 10.10 -18.13
CA GLU A 67 10.68 10.07 -19.56
C GLU A 67 9.15 10.18 -19.75
N ILE A 68 8.37 9.70 -18.77
CA ILE A 68 6.91 9.70 -18.80
C ILE A 68 6.33 10.95 -18.09
N ALA A 69 7.14 11.63 -17.28
CA ALA A 69 6.69 12.77 -16.48
C ALA A 69 6.78 14.10 -17.25
N PRO A 70 5.83 15.03 -17.08
CA PRO A 70 5.97 16.40 -17.58
C PRO A 70 7.21 17.07 -17.00
N GLN A 71 7.96 17.81 -17.83
CA GLN A 71 9.29 18.34 -17.51
C GLN A 71 9.36 19.14 -16.20
N HIS A 72 8.29 19.88 -15.87
CA HIS A 72 8.20 20.62 -14.60
C HIS A 72 8.21 19.70 -13.36
N VAL A 73 7.55 18.55 -13.43
CA VAL A 73 7.44 17.58 -12.34
C VAL A 73 8.78 16.87 -12.15
N ALA A 74 9.43 16.51 -13.26
CA ALA A 74 10.75 15.89 -13.27
C ALA A 74 11.80 16.77 -12.58
N LEU A 75 11.94 18.04 -13.00
CA LEU A 75 12.91 18.98 -12.44
C LEU A 75 12.71 19.24 -10.93
N THR A 76 11.48 19.09 -10.43
CA THR A 76 11.18 19.30 -9.01
C THR A 76 11.52 18.07 -8.17
N LEU A 77 11.32 16.86 -8.72
CA LEU A 77 11.48 15.60 -8.01
C LEU A 77 12.88 14.99 -8.15
N GLU A 78 13.58 15.22 -9.26
CA GLU A 78 14.92 14.70 -9.54
C GLU A 78 15.91 14.89 -8.39
N PRO A 79 16.08 16.09 -7.79
CA PRO A 79 17.01 16.27 -6.68
C PRO A 79 16.61 15.48 -5.43
N VAL A 80 15.30 15.35 -5.15
CA VAL A 80 14.80 14.59 -4.00
C VAL A 80 15.01 13.09 -4.21
N VAL A 81 14.70 12.59 -5.41
CA VAL A 81 14.82 11.18 -5.77
C VAL A 81 16.29 10.77 -5.82
N SER A 82 17.15 11.57 -6.46
CA SER A 82 18.59 11.31 -6.51
C SER A 82 19.25 11.39 -5.13
N GLU A 83 18.83 12.29 -4.25
CA GLU A 83 19.35 12.36 -2.88
C GLU A 83 18.99 11.10 -2.07
N VAL A 84 17.75 10.63 -2.16
CA VAL A 84 17.31 9.40 -1.48
C VAL A 84 18.01 8.16 -2.03
N LEU A 85 18.24 8.09 -3.35
CA LEU A 85 18.89 6.95 -4.00
C LEU A 85 20.41 6.95 -3.86
N ASN A 86 21.05 8.11 -3.72
CA ASN A 86 22.50 8.22 -3.48
C ASN A 86 22.88 8.16 -2.00
N LYS A 87 21.99 8.56 -1.08
CA LYS A 87 22.16 8.29 0.37
C LYS A 87 21.79 6.85 0.71
N GLN A 88 22.56 5.92 0.18
CA GLN A 88 22.45 4.47 0.43
C GLN A 88 23.06 4.10 1.78
N SER A 89 22.56 4.68 2.88
CA SER A 89 22.99 4.27 4.22
C SER A 89 22.02 3.24 4.80
N GLY A 90 22.57 2.18 5.40
CA GLY A 90 21.77 1.18 6.12
C GLY A 90 20.95 1.79 7.27
N GLU A 91 21.36 2.95 7.78
CA GLU A 91 20.63 3.74 8.76
C GLU A 91 19.29 4.26 8.21
N VAL A 92 19.28 4.85 7.00
CA VAL A 92 18.03 5.36 6.39
C VAL A 92 17.10 4.20 6.05
N LEU A 93 17.61 3.06 5.56
CA LEU A 93 16.81 1.86 5.31
C LEU A 93 16.11 1.39 6.60
N THR A 94 16.86 1.29 7.70
CA THR A 94 16.31 0.79 8.97
C THR A 94 15.31 1.77 9.58
N LEU A 95 15.63 3.07 9.58
CA LEU A 95 14.73 4.09 10.11
C LEU A 95 13.44 4.17 9.29
N SER A 96 13.55 4.21 7.96
CA SER A 96 12.38 4.25 7.08
C SER A 96 11.51 3.00 7.23
N ALA A 97 12.11 1.80 7.37
CA ALA A 97 11.37 0.57 7.66
C ALA A 97 10.59 0.64 8.99
N LEU A 98 11.24 1.08 10.06
CA LEU A 98 10.61 1.20 11.37
C LEU A 98 9.48 2.23 11.37
N PHE A 99 9.70 3.40 10.76
CA PHE A 99 8.67 4.43 10.61
C PHE A 99 7.52 3.96 9.72
N ALA A 100 7.80 3.27 8.60
CA ALA A 100 6.78 2.73 7.73
C ALA A 100 5.88 1.74 8.48
N ILE A 101 6.46 0.80 9.21
CA ILE A 101 5.71 -0.16 10.02
C ILE A 101 4.87 0.55 11.09
N TRP A 102 5.48 1.50 11.81
CA TRP A 102 4.80 2.23 12.87
C TRP A 102 3.61 3.03 12.34
N VAL A 103 3.81 3.83 11.29
CA VAL A 103 2.77 4.67 10.71
C VAL A 103 1.70 3.82 10.01
N ALA A 104 2.08 2.76 9.29
CA ALA A 104 1.12 1.83 8.69
C ALA A 104 0.26 1.12 9.74
N SER A 105 0.82 0.79 10.90
CA SER A 105 0.02 0.20 12.00
C SER A 105 -1.06 1.14 12.53
N ASN A 106 -0.88 2.47 12.43
CA ASN A 106 -1.94 3.43 12.76
C ASN A 106 -3.10 3.36 11.76
N ALA A 107 -2.83 3.12 10.48
CA ALA A 107 -3.89 2.96 9.48
C ALA A 107 -4.72 1.70 9.74
N VAL A 108 -4.08 0.59 10.10
CA VAL A 108 -4.78 -0.65 10.51
C VAL A 108 -5.63 -0.41 11.75
N GLU A 109 -5.09 0.31 12.74
CA GLU A 109 -5.84 0.66 13.95
C GLU A 109 -7.02 1.59 13.66
N ALA A 110 -6.87 2.51 12.70
CA ALA A 110 -7.97 3.36 12.23
C ALA A 110 -9.12 2.54 11.63
N PHE A 111 -8.80 1.51 10.83
CA PHE A 111 -9.81 0.57 10.34
C PHE A 111 -10.45 -0.22 11.48
N ARG A 112 -9.66 -0.72 12.43
CA ARG A 112 -10.19 -1.44 13.60
C ARG A 112 -11.19 -0.57 14.37
N LEU A 113 -10.81 0.65 14.73
CA LEU A 113 -11.66 1.58 15.46
C LEU A 113 -12.94 1.94 14.68
N ALA A 114 -12.84 2.13 13.36
CA ALA A 114 -14.00 2.40 12.53
C ALA A 114 -14.98 1.21 12.49
N PHE A 115 -14.47 -0.03 12.37
CA PHE A 115 -15.30 -1.23 12.37
C PHE A 115 -15.88 -1.54 13.74
N ASP A 116 -15.09 -1.44 14.80
CA ASP A 116 -15.57 -1.65 16.16
C ASP A 116 -16.71 -0.70 16.47
N ARG A 117 -16.61 0.56 16.02
CA ARG A 117 -17.68 1.54 16.19
C ARG A 117 -18.89 1.26 15.32
N ALA A 118 -18.70 0.88 14.05
CA ALA A 118 -19.79 0.55 13.14
C ALA A 118 -20.60 -0.68 13.59
N TYR A 119 -19.93 -1.66 14.20
CA TYR A 119 -20.53 -2.91 14.66
C TYR A 119 -20.77 -2.96 16.18
N ALA A 120 -20.57 -1.84 16.89
CA ALA A 120 -20.71 -1.74 18.34
C ALA A 120 -19.95 -2.82 19.14
N VAL A 121 -18.74 -3.16 18.68
CA VAL A 121 -17.86 -4.13 19.32
C VAL A 121 -17.08 -3.45 20.45
N ASN A 122 -17.17 -4.01 21.65
CA ASN A 122 -16.34 -3.62 22.78
C ASN A 122 -15.11 -4.53 22.83
N ASP A 123 -13.96 -4.00 22.44
CA ASP A 123 -12.70 -4.73 22.48
C ASP A 123 -12.06 -4.66 23.88
N PRO A 124 -11.90 -5.79 24.61
CA PRO A 124 -11.30 -5.81 25.93
C PRO A 124 -9.76 -5.74 25.90
N ARG A 125 -9.14 -5.81 24.72
CA ARG A 125 -7.68 -5.84 24.57
C ARG A 125 -7.06 -4.51 24.97
N ASN A 126 -5.88 -4.58 25.58
CA ASN A 126 -5.12 -3.38 25.93
C ASN A 126 -4.42 -2.78 24.69
N PHE A 127 -3.90 -1.56 24.85
CA PHE A 127 -3.22 -0.82 23.78
C PHE A 127 -2.09 -1.63 23.12
N PHE A 128 -1.28 -2.36 23.90
CA PHE A 128 -0.14 -3.11 23.38
C PHE A 128 -0.56 -4.32 22.55
N GLN A 129 -1.63 -5.03 22.96
CA GLN A 129 -2.19 -6.14 22.21
C GLN A 129 -2.74 -5.69 20.86
N ASN A 130 -3.50 -4.59 20.84
CA ASN A 130 -4.02 -4.02 19.60
C ASN A 130 -2.89 -3.55 18.68
N ARG A 131 -1.87 -2.90 19.23
CA ARG A 131 -0.68 -2.49 18.47
C ARG A 131 0.07 -3.67 17.88
N ALA A 132 0.26 -4.75 18.64
CA ALA A 132 0.93 -5.96 18.16
C ALA A 132 0.15 -6.64 17.02
N LEU A 133 -1.18 -6.69 17.12
CA LEU A 133 -2.05 -7.20 16.04
C LEU A 133 -1.97 -6.32 14.80
N ALA A 134 -2.02 -5.00 14.96
CA ALA A 134 -1.90 -4.06 13.85
C ALA A 134 -0.56 -4.23 13.11
N ILE A 135 0.55 -4.31 13.85
CA ILE A 135 1.88 -4.58 13.27
C ILE A 135 1.91 -5.94 12.56
N SER A 136 1.33 -6.98 13.16
CA SER A 136 1.26 -8.31 12.54
C SER A 136 0.49 -8.30 11.21
N LEU A 137 -0.60 -7.54 11.14
CA LEU A 137 -1.37 -7.35 9.90
C LEU A 137 -0.59 -6.56 8.85
N VAL A 138 0.20 -5.57 9.25
CA VAL A 138 1.12 -4.87 8.33
C VAL A 138 2.14 -5.84 7.74
N PHE A 139 2.77 -6.69 8.56
CA PHE A 139 3.71 -7.71 8.07
C PHE A 139 3.03 -8.73 7.14
N LEU A 140 1.83 -9.18 7.49
CA LEU A 140 1.06 -10.09 6.64
C LEU A 140 0.72 -9.43 5.30
N GLY A 141 0.26 -8.18 5.32
CA GLY A 141 -0.02 -7.40 4.10
C GLY A 141 1.22 -7.22 3.23
N ALA A 142 2.37 -6.89 3.84
CA ALA A 142 3.64 -6.79 3.14
C ALA A 142 4.07 -8.12 2.52
N MET A 143 3.94 -9.24 3.26
CA MET A 143 4.22 -10.58 2.74
C MET A 143 3.35 -10.91 1.53
N VAL A 144 2.04 -10.65 1.62
CA VAL A 144 1.09 -10.84 0.50
C VAL A 144 1.48 -9.98 -0.70
N ALA A 145 1.83 -8.69 -0.48
CA ALA A 145 2.25 -7.80 -1.56
C ALA A 145 3.52 -8.31 -2.26
N VAL A 146 4.51 -8.82 -1.51
CA VAL A 146 5.72 -9.43 -2.08
C VAL A 146 5.36 -10.69 -2.88
N LEU A 147 4.53 -11.58 -2.34
CA LEU A 147 4.09 -12.79 -3.05
C LEU A 147 3.35 -12.48 -4.36
N LEU A 148 2.51 -11.45 -4.37
CA LEU A 148 1.84 -10.96 -5.57
C LEU A 148 2.85 -10.39 -6.57
N GLY A 149 3.80 -9.56 -6.12
CA GLY A 149 4.86 -9.00 -6.96
C GLY A 149 5.72 -10.10 -7.61
N VAL A 150 6.15 -11.10 -6.83
CA VAL A 150 6.89 -12.26 -7.34
C VAL A 150 6.03 -13.05 -8.33
N SER A 151 4.75 -13.28 -8.03
CA SER A 151 3.85 -13.99 -8.96
C SER A 151 3.73 -13.29 -10.31
N ILE A 152 3.70 -11.95 -10.35
CA ILE A 152 3.68 -11.17 -11.60
C ILE A 152 4.95 -11.41 -12.42
N ILE A 153 6.13 -11.41 -11.77
CA ILE A 153 7.41 -11.65 -12.45
C ILE A 153 7.52 -13.09 -12.98
N PHE A 154 7.01 -14.07 -12.22
CA PHE A 154 7.04 -15.48 -12.61
C PHE A 154 5.94 -15.87 -13.61
N SER A 155 4.88 -15.07 -13.75
CA SER A 155 3.77 -15.29 -14.68
C SER A 155 4.23 -15.58 -16.13
N PRO A 156 5.11 -14.78 -16.77
CA PRO A 156 5.58 -15.07 -18.14
C PRO A 156 6.34 -16.40 -18.24
N ILE A 157 7.10 -16.79 -17.22
CA ILE A 157 7.84 -18.06 -17.20
C ILE A 157 6.87 -19.24 -17.10
N LEU A 158 5.85 -19.13 -16.24
CA LEU A 158 4.80 -20.13 -16.10
C LEU A 158 4.03 -20.30 -17.42
N LEU A 159 3.70 -19.21 -18.11
CA LEU A 159 3.05 -19.23 -19.41
C LEU A 159 3.93 -19.92 -20.48
N HIS A 160 5.25 -19.67 -20.47
CA HIS A 160 6.17 -20.35 -21.39
C HIS A 160 6.30 -21.85 -21.11
N LEU A 161 6.32 -22.27 -19.84
CA LEU A 161 6.35 -23.69 -19.45
C LEU A 161 5.03 -24.41 -19.79
N LEU A 162 3.90 -23.75 -19.58
CA LEU A 162 2.60 -24.28 -20.02
C LEU A 162 2.54 -24.42 -21.55
N ARG A 163 3.11 -23.46 -22.29
CA ARG A 163 3.17 -23.51 -23.76
C ARG A 163 4.11 -24.58 -24.31
N SER A 164 5.18 -24.93 -23.59
CA SER A 164 6.11 -25.99 -24.00
C SER A 164 5.59 -27.40 -23.70
N VAL A 165 4.75 -27.55 -22.66
CA VAL A 165 4.14 -28.83 -22.27
C VAL A 165 2.77 -29.06 -22.91
N ALA A 166 1.95 -28.01 -23.08
CA ALA A 166 0.68 -28.06 -23.78
C ALA A 166 0.87 -27.57 -25.23
N LEU A 167 0.86 -28.49 -26.20
CA LEU A 167 0.89 -28.25 -27.65
C LEU A 167 -0.33 -27.42 -28.13
N VAL A 168 -0.43 -26.15 -27.75
CA VAL A 168 -1.44 -25.21 -28.26
C VAL A 168 -0.78 -24.36 -29.36
N PRO A 169 -1.06 -24.62 -30.65
CA PRO A 169 -0.55 -23.81 -31.74
C PRO A 169 -1.34 -22.50 -31.79
N ILE A 170 -0.64 -21.37 -31.80
CA ILE A 170 -1.25 -20.06 -32.08
C ILE A 170 -1.25 -19.90 -33.61
N PRO A 171 -2.39 -19.60 -34.26
CA PRO A 171 -2.38 -19.22 -35.67
C PRO A 171 -1.58 -17.92 -35.84
N PRO A 172 -0.75 -17.79 -36.88
CA PRO A 172 0.05 -16.59 -37.09
C PRO A 172 -0.85 -15.37 -37.28
N ALA A 173 -0.44 -14.25 -36.69
CA ALA A 173 -1.06 -12.93 -36.86
C ALA A 173 -0.99 -12.46 -38.32
#